data_AF-A0A356E1V3-F1
#
_entry.id   AF-A0A356E1V3-F1
#
_cell.length_a   1.000
_cell.length_b   1.000
_cell.length_c   1.000
_cell.angle_alpha   90.00
_cell.angle_beta   90.00
_cell.angle_gamma   90.00
#
_symmetry.space_group_name_H-M   'P 1'
#
loop_
_entity.id
_entity.type
_entity.pdbx_description
1 polymer ?
#
loop_
_entity_poly.entity_id
_entity_poly.type
_entity_poly.pdbx_seq_one_letter_code
_entity_poly.pdbx_strand_id
1 'polypeptide(L)' 'MHPSKATHTEPSPLHERDYTFEGVDCPVCAAKIEDRIQRIGGVASARVDFSRKQIRISTTEKQQES' A
#
# COMPACT_ATOMS: atom_id res chain seq x y z
N MET A 1 -11.90 -21.30 18.75
CA MET A 1 -12.96 -20.79 17.86
C MET A 1 -12.61 -19.35 17.50
N HIS A 2 -12.49 -19.09 16.19
CA HIS A 2 -11.88 -17.94 15.49
C HIS A 2 -10.33 -17.92 15.44
N PRO A 3 -9.69 -18.40 14.35
CA PRO A 3 -8.32 -17.99 14.02
C PRO A 3 -8.40 -16.53 13.55
N SER A 4 -7.94 -15.59 14.37
CA SER A 4 -8.02 -14.17 14.06
C SER A 4 -7.07 -13.87 12.89
N LYS A 5 -7.66 -13.85 11.69
CA LYS A 5 -7.02 -13.65 10.40
C LYS A 5 -6.08 -12.44 10.43
N ALA A 6 -4.79 -12.70 10.24
CA ALA A 6 -3.91 -11.73 9.60
C ALA A 6 -4.59 -11.28 8.30
N THR A 7 -4.88 -9.98 8.21
CA THR A 7 -5.52 -9.34 7.05
C THR A 7 -4.81 -9.75 5.77
N HIS A 8 -5.48 -10.62 5.04
CA HIS A 8 -5.27 -10.87 3.64
C HIS A 8 -6.41 -10.12 2.94
N THR A 9 -6.11 -8.95 2.38
CA THR A 9 -7.03 -8.33 1.42
C THR A 9 -7.01 -9.19 0.17
N GLU A 10 -8.19 -9.53 -0.32
CA GLU A 10 -8.42 -10.56 -1.33
C GLU A 10 -7.86 -10.15 -2.70
N PRO A 11 -7.10 -11.04 -3.38
CA PRO A 11 -6.36 -10.71 -4.60
C PRO A 11 -7.29 -10.68 -5.81
N SER A 12 -7.79 -9.48 -6.14
CA SER A 12 -8.10 -9.13 -7.54
C SER A 12 -6.83 -9.25 -8.38
N PRO A 13 -6.91 -9.49 -9.72
CA PRO A 13 -5.74 -9.69 -10.60
C PRO A 13 -4.82 -8.45 -10.78
N LEU A 14 -4.90 -7.46 -9.89
CA LEU A 14 -4.04 -6.30 -9.81
C LEU A 14 -3.00 -6.55 -8.71
N HIS A 15 -1.72 -6.36 -9.01
CA HIS A 15 -0.64 -6.64 -8.06
C HIS A 15 -0.68 -5.62 -6.91
N GLU A 16 -1.21 -6.03 -5.77
CA GLU A 16 -1.24 -5.25 -4.53
C GLU A 16 -0.09 -5.64 -3.60
N ARG A 17 0.64 -4.64 -3.10
CA ARG A 17 1.72 -4.79 -2.10
C ARG A 17 1.50 -3.82 -0.96
N ASP A 18 1.67 -4.31 0.26
CA ASP A 18 1.72 -3.53 1.48
C ASP A 18 3.17 -3.29 1.93
N TYR A 19 3.46 -2.08 2.36
CA TYR A 19 4.76 -1.69 2.91
C TYR A 19 4.55 -1.04 4.27
N THR A 20 5.18 -1.60 5.31
CA THR A 20 5.24 -1.01 6.65
C THR A 20 6.28 0.09 6.69
N PHE A 21 5.94 1.23 7.28
CA PHE A 21 6.92 2.29 7.49
C PHE A 21 6.60 3.09 8.74
N GLU A 22 7.66 3.57 9.39
CA GLU A 22 7.56 4.32 10.63
C GLU A 22 7.47 5.83 10.33
N GLY A 23 6.61 6.56 11.04
CA GLY A 23 6.56 8.03 11.01
C GLY A 23 5.49 8.66 10.11
N VAL A 24 4.54 7.90 9.54
CA VAL A 24 3.30 8.49 8.97
C VAL A 24 2.18 8.48 9.99
N ASP A 25 2.29 9.43 10.90
CA ASP A 25 1.21 9.84 11.79
C ASP A 25 0.63 11.20 11.34
N CYS A 26 1.22 11.82 10.31
CA CYS A 26 0.80 13.10 9.77
C CYS A 26 0.03 12.94 8.45
N PRO A 27 -1.25 13.39 8.39
CA PRO A 27 -2.06 13.31 7.17
C PRO A 27 -1.41 14.01 5.96
N VAL A 28 -0.72 15.12 6.22
CA VAL A 28 -0.03 15.90 5.18
C VAL A 28 1.16 15.12 4.61
N CYS A 29 1.90 14.41 5.47
CA CYS A 29 3.03 13.58 5.02
C CYS A 29 2.54 12.37 4.23
N ALA A 30 1.48 11.70 4.69
CA ALA A 30 0.86 10.59 3.98
C ALA A 30 0.42 10.99 2.57
N ALA A 31 -0.30 12.11 2.44
CA ALA A 31 -0.77 12.62 1.16
C ALA A 31 0.40 12.90 0.19
N LYS A 32 1.51 13.47 0.67
CA LYS A 32 2.72 13.69 -0.15
C LYS A 32 3.34 12.39 -0.65
N ILE A 33 3.33 11.34 0.19
CA ILE A 33 3.87 10.03 -0.16
C ILE A 33 2.98 9.36 -1.20
N GLU A 34 1.66 9.33 -0.98
CA GLU A 34 0.67 8.80 -1.92
C GLU A 34 0.79 9.50 -3.28
N ASP A 35 0.81 10.84 -3.28
CA ASP A 35 0.96 11.68 -4.46
C ASP A 35 2.28 11.43 -5.21
N ARG A 36 3.37 11.15 -4.49
CA ARG A 36 4.65 10.81 -5.11
C ARG A 36 4.62 9.40 -5.73
N ILE A 37 3.98 8.44 -5.07
CA ILE A 37 3.87 7.06 -5.55
C ILE A 37 2.91 6.97 -6.74
N GLN A 38 1.81 7.73 -6.74
CA GLN A 38 0.90 7.81 -7.88
C GLN A 38 1.56 8.38 -9.15
N ARG A 39 2.64 9.16 -9.01
CA ARG A 39 3.44 9.62 -10.15
C ARG A 39 4.43 8.57 -10.69
N ILE A 40 4.61 7.44 -9.99
CA ILE A 40 5.45 6.34 -10.47
C ILE A 40 4.70 5.60 -11.58
N GLY A 41 5.31 5.49 -12.75
CA GLY A 41 4.76 4.75 -13.87
C GLY A 41 4.53 3.28 -13.51
N GLY A 42 3.31 2.79 -13.72
CA GLY A 42 2.89 1.42 -13.36
C GLY A 42 2.12 1.30 -12.06
N VAL A 43 1.98 2.38 -11.27
CA VAL A 43 1.10 2.43 -10.11
C VAL A 43 -0.33 2.75 -10.55
N ALA A 44 -1.26 1.87 -10.19
CA ALA A 44 -2.69 2.05 -10.37
C ALA A 44 -3.30 2.88 -9.23
N SER A 45 -2.84 2.65 -8.00
CA SER A 45 -3.32 3.34 -6.79
C SER A 45 -2.31 3.20 -5.65
N ALA A 46 -2.27 4.20 -4.77
CA ALA A 46 -1.49 4.17 -3.54
C ALA A 46 -2.34 4.74 -2.40
N ARG A 47 -2.42 4.02 -1.28
CA ARG A 47 -3.24 4.40 -0.13
C ARG A 47 -2.55 4.08 1.20
N VAL A 48 -2.51 5.04 2.11
CA VAL A 48 -1.96 4.86 3.45
C VAL A 48 -3.03 4.35 4.43
N ASP A 49 -2.70 3.26 5.12
CA ASP A 49 -3.43 2.69 6.25
C ASP A 49 -2.79 3.12 7.58
N PHE A 50 -3.25 4.24 8.14
CA PHE A 50 -2.78 4.75 9.44
C PHE A 50 -3.02 3.75 10.59
N SER A 51 -4.13 3.02 10.56
CA SER A 51 -4.46 2.01 11.59
C SER A 51 -3.43 0.88 11.65
N ARG A 52 -2.81 0.56 10.51
CA ARG A 52 -1.86 -0.55 10.37
C ARG A 52 -0.42 -0.08 10.17
N LYS A 53 -0.21 1.24 10.14
CA LYS A 53 1.06 1.93 9.83
C LYS A 53 1.71 1.40 8.55
N GLN A 54 0.88 1.23 7.52
CA GLN A 54 1.26 0.61 6.25
C GLN A 54 0.78 1.45 5.08
N ILE A 55 1.44 1.33 3.94
CA ILE A 55 0.96 1.85 2.66
C ILE A 55 0.69 0.69 1.72
N ARG A 56 -0.50 0.70 1.13
CA ARG A 56 -0.96 -0.26 0.14
C ARG A 56 -0.82 0.35 -1.24
N ILE A 57 -0.09 -0.33 -2.12
CA ILE A 57 0.15 0.09 -3.49
C ILE A 57 -0.41 -0.98 -4.41
N SER A 58 -1.27 -0.58 -5.33
CA SER A 58 -1.81 -1.41 -6.40
C SER A 58 -1.13 -1.02 -7.70
N THR A 59 -0.59 -1.99 -8.42
CA THR A 59 0.11 -1.78 -9.70
C THR A 59 -0.61 -2.50 -10.82
N THR A 60 -0.54 -1.95 -12.03
CA THR A 60 -1.13 -2.54 -13.24
C THR A 60 -0.22 -3.56 -13.94
N GLU A 61 0.76 -4.14 -13.21
CA GLU A 61 1.70 -5.23 -13.60
C GLU A 61 3.20 -4.85 -13.66
N LYS A 62 3.98 -5.65 -12.88
CA LYS A 62 5.45 -5.85 -12.72
C LYS A 62 6.38 -4.70 -12.28
N GLN A 63 6.70 -4.69 -10.98
CA GLN A 63 8.01 -4.27 -10.42
C GLN A 63 8.41 -5.33 -9.36
N GLN A 64 9.18 -6.36 -9.73
CA GLN A 64 10.64 -6.48 -9.67
C GLN A 64 11.17 -6.65 -8.23
N GLU A 65 11.28 -7.91 -7.81
CA GLU A 65 12.25 -8.36 -6.79
C GLU A 65 13.48 -8.82 -7.60
N SER A 66 14.63 -8.19 -7.36
CA SER A 66 15.90 -8.39 -8.09
C SER A 66 16.72 -9.54 -7.50
#